data_AF-A0A8T4JYQ7-F1
#
_entry.id   AF-A0A8T4JYQ7-F1
#
_cell.length_a   1.000
_cell.length_b   1.000
_cell.length_c   1.000
_cell.angle_alpha   90.00
_cell.angle_beta   90.00
_cell.angle_gamma   90.00
#
_symmetry.space_group_name_H-M   'P 1'
#
loop_
_entity.id
_entity.type
_entity.pdbx_description
1 polymer ?
#
loop_
_entity_poly.entity_id
_entity_poly.type
_entity_poly.pdbx_seq_one_letter_code
_entity_poly.pdbx_strand_id
1 'polypeptide(L)'
;MAGRVNMDWDEIGISNDFLFGKLMQNPRLCLGVLKRVLPELDIERIEYPELQKAIREDADARSVRLDVYVRDDKKTVYNIEMQAVDTGELPKRSRYYQSMIDLQLIDKNQSYRKLNQSYIIFICLSDVFGKGRHKYTFENRCREDNGIVLGDAAVKIFLNAAGRKMDVSRELKAFLDYVGGKPPEDAFVAELERAVREAKRNREWRREYMTLLLRDQENMEKGMQQGLKQGRFQSLESLLK
;
A
#
# COMPACT_ATOMS: atom_id res chain seq x y z
N MET A 1 -28.45 -18.43 -0.86
CA MET A 1 -27.74 -18.07 -2.11
C MET A 1 -26.58 -17.18 -1.72
N ALA A 2 -25.36 -17.72 -1.68
CA ALA A 2 -24.17 -16.92 -1.42
C ALA A 2 -23.94 -16.02 -2.64
N GLY A 3 -23.92 -14.70 -2.42
CA GLY A 3 -23.66 -13.74 -3.49
C GLY A 3 -22.30 -14.04 -4.11
N ARG A 4 -22.29 -14.33 -5.41
CA ARG A 4 -21.04 -14.29 -6.18
C ARG A 4 -20.44 -12.91 -5.98
N VAL A 5 -19.24 -12.84 -5.43
CA VAL A 5 -18.40 -11.66 -5.56
C VAL A 5 -18.10 -11.55 -7.05
N ASN A 6 -18.87 -10.73 -7.75
CA ASN A 6 -18.64 -10.40 -9.15
C ASN A 6 -17.48 -9.39 -9.15
N MET A 7 -16.26 -9.88 -9.29
CA MET A 7 -15.05 -9.07 -9.45
C MET A 7 -14.48 -9.34 -10.83
N ASP A 8 -15.09 -8.70 -11.81
CA ASP A 8 -14.69 -8.83 -13.21
C ASP A 8 -13.36 -8.08 -13.42
N TRP A 9 -12.35 -8.78 -13.95
CA TRP A 9 -11.10 -8.19 -14.40
C TRP A 9 -11.31 -6.96 -15.31
N ASP A 10 -12.40 -6.95 -16.06
CA ASP A 10 -12.70 -5.86 -16.97
C ASP A 10 -13.23 -4.60 -16.22
N GLU A 11 -13.67 -4.74 -14.96
CA GLU A 11 -14.18 -3.65 -14.11
C GLU A 11 -13.13 -3.04 -13.17
N ILE A 12 -12.01 -3.73 -12.89
CA ILE A 12 -11.00 -3.20 -11.95
C ILE A 12 -10.29 -1.95 -12.49
N GLY A 13 -9.94 -1.01 -11.62
CA GLY A 13 -9.21 0.21 -11.96
C GLY A 13 -7.82 0.26 -11.32
N ILE A 14 -7.14 1.40 -11.45
CA ILE A 14 -5.84 1.64 -10.79
C ILE A 14 -5.91 1.48 -9.26
N SER A 15 -7.10 1.61 -8.66
CA SER A 15 -7.30 1.45 -7.23
C SER A 15 -7.32 0.00 -6.75
N ASN A 16 -7.31 -0.97 -7.67
CA ASN A 16 -7.09 -2.36 -7.30
C ASN A 16 -5.60 -2.56 -6.99
N ASP A 17 -5.32 -3.13 -5.82
CA ASP A 17 -3.99 -3.43 -5.29
C ASP A 17 -3.10 -4.24 -6.25
N PHE A 18 -3.62 -5.33 -6.81
CA PHE A 18 -2.91 -6.17 -7.75
C PHE A 18 -2.51 -5.39 -9.01
N LEU A 19 -3.47 -4.68 -9.61
CA LEU A 19 -3.21 -3.91 -10.83
C LEU A 19 -2.24 -2.75 -10.56
N PHE A 20 -2.43 -2.04 -9.44
CA PHE A 20 -1.52 -0.99 -9.00
C PHE A 20 -0.09 -1.50 -8.86
N GLY A 21 0.10 -2.61 -8.13
CA GLY A 21 1.41 -3.23 -7.93
C GLY A 21 2.09 -3.60 -9.26
N LYS A 22 1.35 -4.17 -10.22
CA LYS A 22 1.87 -4.48 -11.57
C LYS A 22 2.29 -3.22 -12.33
N LEU A 23 1.48 -2.16 -12.30
CA LEU A 23 1.81 -0.91 -12.98
C LEU A 23 3.02 -0.22 -12.35
N MET A 24 3.13 -0.26 -11.03
CA MET A 24 4.25 0.35 -10.30
C MET A 24 5.57 -0.42 -10.44
N GLN A 25 5.60 -1.58 -11.11
CA GLN A 25 6.85 -2.20 -11.57
C GLN A 25 7.49 -1.44 -12.74
N ASN A 26 6.73 -0.56 -13.41
CA ASN A 26 7.29 0.34 -14.41
C ASN A 26 7.97 1.53 -13.70
N PRO A 27 9.30 1.69 -13.82
CA PRO A 27 10.04 2.74 -13.10
C PRO A 27 9.54 4.15 -13.43
N ARG A 28 9.09 4.39 -14.68
CA ARG A 28 8.60 5.69 -15.12
C ARG A 28 7.28 6.05 -14.44
N LEU A 29 6.37 5.09 -14.33
CA LEU A 29 5.07 5.30 -13.66
C LEU A 29 5.27 5.48 -12.16
N CYS A 30 6.06 4.61 -11.51
CA CYS A 30 6.31 4.69 -10.08
C CYS A 30 7.04 5.99 -9.70
N LEU A 31 8.06 6.39 -10.47
CA LEU A 31 8.75 7.67 -10.28
C LEU A 31 7.79 8.87 -10.43
N GLY A 32 6.89 8.82 -11.42
CA GLY A 32 5.90 9.86 -11.63
C GLY A 32 4.86 9.98 -10.51
N VAL A 33 4.53 8.88 -9.84
CA VAL A 33 3.73 8.89 -8.60
C VAL A 33 4.56 9.51 -7.47
N LEU A 34 5.77 9.01 -7.20
CA LEU A 34 6.62 9.52 -6.12
C LEU A 34 6.87 11.03 -6.22
N LYS A 35 7.18 11.55 -7.41
CA LYS A 35 7.37 13.00 -7.63
C LYS A 35 6.13 13.84 -7.35
N ARG A 36 4.94 13.29 -7.50
CA ARG A 36 3.68 13.97 -7.13
C ARG A 36 3.44 13.94 -5.64
N VAL A 37 3.77 12.83 -4.98
CA VAL A 37 3.59 12.67 -3.54
C VAL A 37 4.62 13.48 -2.76
N LEU A 38 5.85 13.54 -3.24
CA LEU A 38 7.03 14.14 -2.59
C LEU A 38 7.81 15.03 -3.58
N PRO A 39 7.20 16.12 -4.09
CA PRO A 39 7.85 17.02 -5.04
C PRO A 39 9.12 17.67 -4.49
N GLU A 40 9.25 17.78 -3.17
CA GLU A 40 10.38 18.38 -2.47
C GLU A 40 11.67 17.54 -2.48
N LEU A 41 11.59 16.25 -2.84
CA LEU A 41 12.73 15.34 -2.73
C LEU A 41 13.64 15.29 -3.96
N ASP A 42 13.27 15.94 -5.06
CA ASP A 42 14.03 15.96 -6.32
C ASP A 42 14.58 14.57 -6.70
N ILE A 43 13.68 13.58 -6.78
CA ILE A 43 14.02 12.18 -7.07
C ILE A 43 14.41 12.05 -8.54
N GLU A 44 15.63 11.66 -8.88
CA GLU A 44 16.06 11.57 -10.28
C GLU A 44 15.74 10.20 -10.87
N ARG A 45 16.03 9.14 -10.11
CA ARG A 45 15.84 7.75 -10.54
C ARG A 45 15.43 6.87 -9.36
N ILE A 46 14.83 5.73 -9.70
CA ILE A 46 14.50 4.68 -8.73
C ILE A 46 15.01 3.33 -9.20
N GLU A 47 15.29 2.47 -8.24
CA GLU A 47 15.63 1.06 -8.41
C GLU A 47 14.71 0.18 -7.56
N TYR A 48 14.61 -1.09 -7.94
CA TYR A 48 13.82 -2.11 -7.24
C TYR A 48 14.79 -3.09 -6.57
N PRO A 49 15.29 -2.76 -5.38
CA PRO A 49 16.22 -3.63 -4.67
C PRO A 49 15.56 -4.98 -4.33
N GLU A 50 16.33 -6.06 -4.47
CA GLU A 50 15.90 -7.37 -3.99
C GLU A 50 15.82 -7.37 -2.46
N LEU A 51 14.65 -7.72 -1.92
CA LEU A 51 14.49 -7.95 -0.49
C LEU A 51 15.33 -9.17 -0.09
N GLN A 52 16.17 -9.05 0.94
CA GLN A 52 16.96 -10.19 1.43
C GLN A 52 16.04 -11.38 1.77
N LYS A 53 16.29 -12.54 1.15
CA LYS A 53 15.50 -13.78 1.32
C LYS A 53 15.48 -14.30 2.77
N ALA A 54 16.39 -13.88 3.64
CA ALA A 54 16.58 -14.40 4.98
C ALA A 54 15.33 -14.26 5.90
N ILE A 55 14.42 -13.33 5.63
CA ILE A 55 13.16 -13.19 6.40
C ILE A 55 12.09 -14.21 5.94
N ARG A 56 12.25 -14.81 4.75
CA ARG A 56 11.29 -15.80 4.22
C ARG A 56 11.45 -17.18 4.86
N GLU A 57 12.59 -17.47 5.50
CA GLU A 57 12.94 -18.83 5.95
C GLU A 57 12.51 -19.15 7.39
N ASP A 58 12.16 -18.15 8.23
CA ASP A 58 11.82 -18.37 9.66
C ASP A 58 10.43 -17.82 10.07
N ALA A 59 9.45 -17.85 9.18
CA ALA A 59 8.13 -17.31 9.52
C ALA A 59 6.96 -18.09 8.89
N ASP A 60 6.48 -19.07 9.66
CA ASP A 60 5.04 -19.40 9.74
C ASP A 60 4.19 -18.18 10.20
N ALA A 61 4.81 -17.03 10.46
CA ALA A 61 4.16 -15.75 10.71
C ALA A 61 3.90 -14.99 9.40
N ARG A 62 2.62 -14.76 9.07
CA ARG A 62 2.10 -13.81 8.04
C ARG A 62 3.19 -13.27 7.12
N SER A 63 3.52 -13.97 6.03
CA SER A 63 4.43 -13.46 5.00
C SER A 63 3.82 -12.19 4.39
N VAL A 64 4.19 -11.03 4.93
CA VAL A 64 3.73 -9.75 4.45
C VAL A 64 4.53 -9.39 3.22
N ARG A 65 3.83 -9.28 2.08
CA ARG A 65 4.37 -8.74 0.84
C ARG A 65 4.23 -7.22 0.91
N LEU A 66 5.34 -6.52 0.70
CA LEU A 66 5.32 -5.10 0.39
C LEU A 66 4.91 -4.95 -1.07
N ASP A 67 3.90 -4.13 -1.36
CA ASP A 67 3.33 -4.03 -2.71
C ASP A 67 4.33 -3.40 -3.69
N VAL A 68 4.90 -2.25 -3.29
CA VAL A 68 5.87 -1.51 -4.10
C VAL A 68 7.00 -1.03 -3.20
N TYR A 69 8.12 -1.74 -3.22
CA TYR A 69 9.34 -1.38 -2.51
C TYR A 69 10.39 -0.86 -3.49
N VAL A 70 10.77 0.41 -3.34
CA VAL A 70 11.73 1.08 -4.23
C VAL A 70 12.72 1.93 -3.45
N ARG A 71 13.89 2.18 -4.06
CA ARG A 71 14.92 3.06 -3.52
C ARG A 71 15.30 4.10 -4.56
N ASP A 72 15.56 5.35 -4.13
CA ASP A 72 16.05 6.40 -5.03
C ASP A 72 17.58 6.52 -5.09
N ASP A 73 18.06 7.45 -5.93
CA ASP A 73 19.48 7.81 -6.07
C ASP A 73 20.15 8.33 -4.79
N LYS A 74 19.37 8.84 -3.83
CA LYS A 74 19.83 9.32 -2.51
C LYS A 74 19.76 8.23 -1.45
N LYS A 75 19.42 7.00 -1.86
CA LYS A 75 19.20 5.82 -1.03
C LYS A 75 17.99 5.95 -0.10
N THR A 76 17.09 6.90 -0.29
CA THR A 76 15.80 6.93 0.42
C THR A 76 14.97 5.75 -0.05
N VAL A 77 14.26 5.13 0.88
CA VAL A 77 13.45 3.94 0.62
C VAL A 77 11.98 4.28 0.72
N TYR A 78 11.17 3.73 -0.18
CA TYR A 78 9.75 3.98 -0.27
C TYR A 78 9.00 2.66 -0.31
N ASN A 79 7.95 2.56 0.50
CA ASN A 79 6.95 1.53 0.38
C ASN A 79 5.61 2.17 0.02
N ILE A 80 5.02 1.79 -1.11
CA ILE A 80 3.76 2.35 -1.61
C ILE A 80 2.70 1.26 -1.64
N GLU A 81 1.56 1.52 -1.03
CA GLU A 81 0.50 0.54 -0.79
C GLU A 81 -0.84 1.13 -1.21
N MET A 82 -1.57 0.41 -2.06
CA MET A 82 -2.93 0.78 -2.41
C MET A 82 -3.90 0.19 -1.38
N GLN A 83 -4.75 1.02 -0.79
CA GLN A 83 -5.75 0.58 0.19
C GLN A 83 -7.16 0.96 -0.26
N ALA A 84 -7.85 -0.02 -0.84
CA ALA A 84 -9.23 0.16 -1.30
C ALA A 84 -10.25 0.25 -0.15
N VAL A 85 -10.04 -0.52 0.93
CA VAL A 85 -10.97 -0.63 2.07
C VAL A 85 -10.27 -0.25 3.36
N ASP A 86 -10.85 0.64 4.17
CA ASP A 86 -10.28 0.90 5.49
C ASP A 86 -10.48 -0.29 6.44
N THR A 87 -9.39 -0.92 6.86
CA THR A 87 -9.40 -2.05 7.81
C THR A 87 -9.25 -1.59 9.27
N GLY A 88 -9.05 -0.29 9.52
CA GLY A 88 -8.80 0.28 10.85
C GLY A 88 -7.40 -0.03 11.41
N GLU A 89 -6.56 -0.78 10.68
CA GLU A 89 -5.25 -1.23 11.16
C GLU A 89 -4.07 -0.48 10.54
N LEU A 90 -4.32 0.40 9.56
CA LEU A 90 -3.28 1.05 8.75
C LEU A 90 -2.21 1.76 9.57
N PRO A 91 -2.52 2.49 10.67
CA PRO A 91 -1.49 3.07 11.51
C PRO A 91 -0.54 2.02 12.11
N LYS A 92 -1.07 0.90 12.62
CA LYS A 92 -0.25 -0.18 13.19
C LYS A 92 0.51 -0.94 12.10
N ARG A 93 -0.13 -1.16 10.94
CA ARG A 93 0.47 -1.81 9.78
C ARG A 93 1.62 -0.99 9.19
N SER A 94 1.48 0.34 9.14
CA SER A 94 2.55 1.24 8.71
C SER A 94 3.81 1.11 9.59
N ARG A 95 3.64 0.97 10.92
CA ARG A 95 4.75 0.73 11.84
C ARG A 95 5.39 -0.63 11.60
N TYR A 96 4.58 -1.67 11.38
CA TYR A 96 5.09 -3.00 11.07
C TYR A 96 5.90 -3.00 9.78
N TYR A 97 5.42 -2.34 8.72
CA TYR A 97 6.13 -2.21 7.45
C TYR A 97 7.46 -1.47 7.60
N GLN A 98 7.47 -0.38 8.36
CA GLN A 98 8.70 0.35 8.69
C GLN A 98 9.75 -0.58 9.33
N SER A 99 9.36 -1.35 10.34
CA SER A 99 10.28 -2.29 11.00
C SER A 99 10.81 -3.37 10.06
N MET A 100 10.00 -3.87 9.13
CA MET A 100 10.47 -4.84 8.13
C MET A 100 11.50 -4.23 7.16
N ILE A 101 11.31 -2.97 6.76
CA ILE A 101 12.26 -2.25 5.92
C ILE A 101 13.58 -2.07 6.68
N ASP A 102 13.53 -1.64 7.93
CA ASP A 102 14.72 -1.44 8.76
C ASP A 102 15.53 -2.74 8.92
N LEU A 103 14.84 -3.88 9.11
CA LEU A 103 15.46 -5.20 9.19
C LEU A 103 16.17 -5.62 7.89
N GLN A 104 15.67 -5.20 6.73
CA GLN A 104 16.28 -5.52 5.44
C GLN A 104 17.46 -4.62 5.08
N LEU A 105 17.59 -3.46 5.74
CA LEU A 105 18.63 -2.48 5.45
C LEU A 105 19.89 -2.67 6.31
N ILE A 106 19.79 -3.39 7.43
CA ILE A 106 20.89 -3.52 8.39
C ILE A 106 21.20 -5.00 8.67
N ASP A 107 22.43 -5.44 8.36
CA ASP A 107 22.91 -6.75 8.81
C ASP A 107 23.32 -6.72 10.30
N LYS A 108 23.43 -7.92 10.88
CA LYS A 108 23.97 -8.11 12.23
C LYS A 108 25.29 -7.34 12.42
N ASN A 109 25.38 -6.56 13.51
CA ASN A 109 26.53 -5.73 13.91
C ASN A 109 26.77 -4.45 13.09
N GLN A 110 25.85 -4.03 12.22
CA GLN A 110 25.95 -2.71 11.58
C GLN A 110 25.34 -1.61 12.46
N SER A 111 25.86 -0.38 12.33
CA SER A 111 25.37 0.79 13.09
C SER A 111 24.01 1.27 12.58
N TYR A 112 23.10 1.63 13.50
CA TYR A 112 21.82 2.27 13.17
C TYR A 112 21.95 3.59 12.41
N ARG A 113 23.13 4.25 12.45
CA ARG A 113 23.40 5.44 11.63
C ARG A 113 23.34 5.19 10.13
N LYS A 114 23.34 3.92 9.71
CA LYS A 114 23.20 3.51 8.32
C LYS A 114 21.74 3.38 7.88
N LEU A 115 20.76 3.49 8.79
CA LEU A 115 19.36 3.48 8.42
C LEU A 115 19.07 4.59 7.42
N ASN A 116 18.44 4.19 6.32
CA ASN A 116 18.02 5.10 5.28
C ASN A 116 16.80 5.90 5.74
N GLN A 117 16.65 7.10 5.19
CA GLN A 117 15.35 7.76 5.20
C GLN A 117 14.32 6.83 4.56
N SER A 118 13.15 6.70 5.19
CA SER A 118 12.08 5.82 4.73
C SER A 118 10.72 6.51 4.70
N TYR A 119 9.93 6.13 3.72
CA TYR A 119 8.54 6.56 3.58
C TYR A 119 7.62 5.35 3.44
N ILE A 120 6.63 5.25 4.33
CA ILE A 120 5.51 4.33 4.15
C ILE A 120 4.32 5.14 3.64
N ILE A 121 3.88 4.88 2.41
CA ILE A 121 2.86 5.65 1.70
C ILE A 121 1.65 4.76 1.44
N PHE A 122 0.53 5.05 2.10
CA PHE A 122 -0.76 4.45 1.78
C PHE A 122 -1.56 5.36 0.87
N ILE A 123 -2.11 4.81 -0.21
CA ILE A 123 -3.05 5.48 -1.10
C ILE A 123 -4.44 4.93 -0.80
N CYS A 124 -5.28 5.72 -0.12
CA CYS A 124 -6.57 5.28 0.39
C CYS A 124 -7.72 5.84 -0.45
N LEU A 125 -8.74 5.02 -0.71
CA LEU A 125 -9.98 5.47 -1.37
C LEU A 125 -10.90 6.28 -0.45
N SER A 126 -10.74 6.12 0.86
CA SER A 126 -11.53 6.80 1.88
C SER A 126 -10.65 7.61 2.84
N ASP A 127 -11.28 8.55 3.55
CA ASP A 127 -10.61 9.39 4.53
C ASP A 127 -10.42 8.66 5.87
N VAL A 128 -9.29 7.97 6.02
CA VAL A 128 -8.92 7.18 7.21
C VAL A 128 -8.92 8.01 8.51
N PHE A 129 -8.73 9.34 8.43
CA PHE A 129 -8.65 10.21 9.62
C PHE A 129 -9.83 11.17 9.77
N GLY A 130 -10.74 11.21 8.79
CA GLY A 130 -11.97 12.03 8.83
C GLY A 130 -11.74 13.54 8.92
N LYS A 131 -10.62 14.08 8.40
CA LYS A 131 -10.32 15.53 8.40
C LYS A 131 -10.39 16.19 7.02
N GLY A 132 -10.80 15.46 6.00
CA GLY A 132 -11.02 15.91 4.62
C GLY A 132 -9.77 16.29 3.84
N ARG A 133 -8.57 16.01 4.36
CA ARG A 133 -7.29 16.31 3.68
C ARG A 133 -7.02 15.31 2.58
N HIS A 134 -6.29 15.72 1.54
CA HIS A 134 -5.78 14.80 0.52
C HIS A 134 -4.50 14.08 0.97
N LYS A 135 -3.68 14.73 1.80
CA LYS A 135 -2.41 14.19 2.30
C LYS A 135 -2.31 14.39 3.81
N TYR A 136 -2.03 13.29 4.51
CA TYR A 136 -1.65 13.28 5.91
C TYR A 136 -0.21 12.79 6.00
N THR A 137 0.69 13.62 6.52
CA THR A 137 2.08 13.26 6.77
C THR A 137 2.30 13.19 8.26
N PHE A 138 2.89 12.10 8.72
CA PHE A 138 3.21 11.84 10.11
C PHE A 138 4.70 11.57 10.27
N GLU A 139 5.28 12.20 11.28
CA GLU A 139 6.65 12.03 11.74
C GLU A 139 6.65 12.00 13.27
N ASN A 140 7.74 11.51 13.88
CA ASN A 140 7.87 11.51 15.33
C ASN A 140 8.26 12.91 15.84
N ARG A 141 7.38 13.52 16.64
CA ARG A 141 7.57 14.83 17.27
C ARG A 141 7.50 14.70 18.78
N CYS A 142 8.21 15.57 19.49
CA CYS A 142 8.10 15.67 20.94
C CYS A 142 6.69 16.15 21.30
N ARG A 143 6.05 15.47 22.26
CA ARG A 143 4.68 15.77 22.66
C ARG A 143 4.60 17.06 23.46
N GLU A 144 5.64 17.33 24.24
CA GLU A 144 5.77 18.50 25.12
C GLU A 144 6.13 19.75 24.31
N ASP A 145 6.87 19.59 23.21
CA ASP A 145 7.23 20.66 22.27
C ASP A 145 7.14 20.15 20.82
N ASN A 146 6.03 20.48 20.15
CA ASN A 146 5.78 20.07 18.77
C ASN A 146 6.78 20.63 17.75
N GLY A 147 7.58 21.64 18.12
CA GLY A 147 8.65 22.18 17.28
C GLY A 147 9.84 21.22 17.15
N ILE A 148 10.02 20.31 18.10
CA ILE A 148 11.13 19.35 18.13
C ILE A 148 10.75 18.08 17.37
N VAL A 149 11.48 17.82 16.28
CA VAL A 149 11.38 16.58 15.47
C VAL A 149 12.43 15.59 15.95
N LEU A 150 12.07 14.31 16.12
CA LEU A 150 12.97 13.27 16.61
C LEU A 150 14.16 13.02 15.67
N GLY A 151 13.96 13.22 14.36
CA GLY A 151 15.02 13.07 13.36
C GLY A 151 15.41 11.61 13.08
N ASP A 152 14.50 10.66 13.31
CA ASP A 152 14.70 9.22 13.07
C ASP A 152 14.53 8.81 11.60
N ALA A 153 14.33 9.79 10.70
CA ALA A 153 14.24 9.60 9.26
C ALA A 153 13.09 8.66 8.81
N ALA A 154 12.07 8.46 9.65
CA ALA A 154 10.92 7.61 9.36
C ALA A 154 9.64 8.44 9.18
N VAL A 155 9.08 8.43 7.96
CA VAL A 155 7.89 9.22 7.62
C VAL A 155 6.76 8.30 7.15
N LYS A 156 5.54 8.60 7.57
CA LYS A 156 4.33 7.88 7.15
C LYS A 156 3.40 8.85 6.45
N ILE A 157 2.92 8.47 5.27
CA ILE A 157 2.04 9.29 4.45
C ILE A 157 0.77 8.49 4.16
N PHE A 158 -0.38 9.12 4.38
CA PHE A 158 -1.67 8.59 3.99
C PHE A 158 -2.30 9.58 3.02
N LEU A 159 -2.43 9.16 1.77
CA LEU A 159 -3.15 9.88 0.75
C LEU A 159 -4.60 9.46 0.74
N ASN A 160 -5.50 10.41 0.50
CA ASN A 160 -6.94 10.22 0.51
C ASN A 160 -7.52 10.71 -0.81
N ALA A 161 -7.96 9.76 -1.64
CA ALA A 161 -8.61 10.03 -2.93
C ALA A 161 -9.95 10.75 -2.79
N ALA A 162 -10.60 10.65 -1.62
CA ALA A 162 -11.83 11.37 -1.29
C ALA A 162 -11.57 12.74 -0.61
N GLY A 163 -10.33 13.23 -0.66
CA GLY A 163 -9.96 14.55 -0.13
C GLY A 163 -10.77 15.69 -0.77
N ARG A 164 -10.97 16.76 -0.01
CA ARG A 164 -11.79 17.92 -0.46
C ARG A 164 -11.13 19.27 -0.23
N LYS A 165 -9.96 19.28 0.43
CA LYS A 165 -9.23 20.50 0.76
C LYS A 165 -8.31 20.94 -0.37
N MET A 166 -7.99 22.23 -0.40
CA MET A 166 -6.95 22.78 -1.26
C MET A 166 -5.59 22.68 -0.56
N ASP A 167 -5.10 21.46 -0.35
CA ASP A 167 -3.93 21.17 0.50
C ASP A 167 -2.81 20.38 -0.19
N VAL A 168 -2.92 20.17 -1.51
CA VAL A 168 -1.94 19.47 -2.34
C VAL A 168 -1.80 20.16 -3.70
N SER A 169 -0.75 19.85 -4.45
CA SER A 169 -0.54 20.36 -5.81
C SER A 169 -1.64 19.88 -6.76
N ARG A 170 -1.79 20.56 -7.90
CA ARG A 170 -2.76 20.18 -8.94
C ARG A 170 -2.47 18.78 -9.48
N GLU A 171 -1.19 18.45 -9.63
CA GLU A 171 -0.70 17.18 -10.16
C GLU A 171 -0.99 16.02 -9.20
N LEU A 172 -0.79 16.22 -7.88
CA LEU A 172 -1.14 15.21 -6.89
C LEU A 172 -2.66 15.05 -6.78
N LYS A 173 -3.40 16.16 -6.83
CA LYS A 173 -4.88 16.12 -6.84
C LYS A 173 -5.41 15.35 -8.05
N ALA A 174 -4.89 15.61 -9.26
CA ALA A 174 -5.31 14.92 -10.48
C ALA A 174 -5.06 13.41 -10.40
N PHE A 175 -3.92 12.99 -9.83
CA PHE A 175 -3.64 11.59 -9.58
C PHE A 175 -4.62 10.97 -8.58
N LEU A 176 -4.90 11.63 -7.46
CA LEU A 176 -5.83 11.14 -6.44
C LEU A 176 -7.28 11.11 -6.94
N ASP A 177 -7.69 12.09 -7.73
CA ASP A 177 -8.99 12.13 -8.41
C ASP A 177 -9.17 10.93 -9.34
N TYR A 178 -8.14 10.58 -10.11
CA TYR A 178 -8.15 9.40 -10.97
C TYR A 178 -8.17 8.09 -10.19
N VAL A 179 -7.40 7.98 -9.11
CA VAL A 179 -7.49 6.84 -8.18
C VAL A 179 -8.90 6.71 -7.59
N GLY A 180 -9.57 7.84 -7.32
CA GLY A 180 -10.97 7.92 -6.90
C GLY A 180 -11.99 7.63 -8.00
N GLY A 181 -11.57 7.29 -9.22
CA GLY A 181 -12.44 6.91 -10.33
C GLY A 181 -12.89 8.05 -11.24
N LYS A 182 -12.32 9.25 -11.09
CA LYS A 182 -12.59 10.36 -12.02
C LYS A 182 -11.82 10.19 -13.34
N PRO A 183 -12.28 10.82 -14.44
CA PRO A 183 -11.56 10.79 -15.71
C PRO A 183 -10.14 11.37 -15.60
N PRO A 184 -9.22 10.99 -16.50
CA PRO A 184 -7.87 11.55 -16.53
C PRO A 184 -7.88 13.05 -16.87
N GLU A 185 -7.28 13.88 -16.01
CA GLU A 185 -7.26 15.35 -16.15
C GLU A 185 -5.86 15.94 -16.41
N ASP A 186 -4.80 15.13 -16.37
CA ASP A 186 -3.43 15.56 -16.70
C ASP A 186 -2.70 14.54 -17.60
N ALA A 187 -1.56 14.95 -18.18
CA ALA A 187 -0.79 14.14 -19.11
C ALA A 187 -0.24 12.83 -18.50
N PHE A 188 0.14 12.84 -17.22
CA PHE A 188 0.65 11.66 -16.54
C PHE A 188 -0.47 10.69 -16.15
N VAL A 189 -1.62 11.21 -15.73
CA VAL A 189 -2.82 10.44 -15.44
C VAL A 189 -3.35 9.81 -16.72
N ALA A 190 -3.27 10.51 -17.86
CA ALA A 190 -3.55 9.90 -19.16
C ALA A 190 -2.56 8.78 -19.52
N GLU A 191 -1.28 8.92 -19.14
CA GLU A 191 -0.27 7.87 -19.27
C GLU A 191 -0.60 6.65 -18.38
N LEU A 192 -1.02 6.86 -17.13
CA LEU A 192 -1.49 5.81 -16.22
C LEU A 192 -2.72 5.10 -16.77
N GLU A 193 -3.71 5.84 -17.27
CA GLU A 193 -4.92 5.28 -17.87
C GLU A 193 -4.62 4.42 -19.09
N ARG A 194 -3.67 4.85 -19.93
CA ARG A 194 -3.20 4.02 -21.04
C ARG A 194 -2.53 2.74 -20.53
N ALA A 195 -1.71 2.83 -19.50
CA ALA A 195 -1.06 1.67 -18.89
C ALA A 195 -2.09 0.70 -18.26
N VAL A 196 -3.15 1.21 -17.62
CA VAL A 196 -4.29 0.41 -17.12
C VAL A 196 -4.98 -0.33 -18.27
N ARG A 197 -5.25 0.34 -19.40
CA ARG A 197 -5.87 -0.29 -20.57
C ARG A 197 -4.99 -1.38 -21.20
N GLU A 198 -3.68 -1.14 -21.27
CA GLU A 198 -2.70 -2.11 -21.74
C GLU A 198 -2.64 -3.32 -20.80
N ALA A 199 -2.60 -3.06 -19.49
CA ALA A 199 -2.61 -4.09 -18.46
C ALA A 199 -3.85 -4.99 -18.56
N LYS A 200 -5.05 -4.42 -18.77
CA LYS A 200 -6.29 -5.18 -18.97
C LYS A 200 -6.26 -6.13 -20.18
N ARG A 201 -5.46 -5.82 -21.21
CA ARG A 201 -5.27 -6.68 -22.38
C ARG A 201 -4.22 -7.78 -22.15
N ASN A 202 -3.47 -7.70 -21.06
CA ASN A 202 -2.46 -8.69 -20.72
C ASN A 202 -3.13 -9.97 -20.17
N ARG A 203 -3.14 -11.03 -21.00
CA ARG A 203 -3.75 -12.33 -20.64
C ARG A 203 -3.05 -13.03 -19.48
N GLU A 204 -1.74 -12.84 -19.34
CA GLU A 204 -0.97 -13.43 -18.23
C GLU A 204 -1.38 -12.79 -16.90
N TRP A 205 -1.41 -11.45 -16.85
CA TRP A 205 -1.82 -10.74 -15.64
C TRP A 205 -3.29 -11.01 -15.29
N ARG A 206 -4.17 -11.11 -16.29
CA ARG A 206 -5.54 -11.58 -16.06
C ARG A 206 -5.56 -12.97 -15.42
N ARG A 207 -4.77 -13.91 -15.93
CA ARG A 207 -4.69 -15.28 -15.38
C ARG A 207 -4.16 -15.28 -13.94
N GLU A 208 -3.10 -14.51 -13.66
CA GLU A 208 -2.55 -14.35 -12.31
C GLU A 208 -3.62 -13.80 -11.35
N TYR A 209 -4.32 -12.73 -11.75
CA TYR A 209 -5.38 -12.13 -10.95
C TYR A 209 -6.52 -13.10 -10.66
N MET A 210 -7.02 -13.81 -11.67
CA MET A 210 -8.07 -14.82 -11.48
C MET A 210 -7.62 -15.96 -10.57
N THR A 211 -6.34 -16.34 -10.64
CA THR A 211 -5.77 -17.37 -9.75
C THR A 211 -5.71 -16.88 -8.31
N LEU A 212 -5.35 -15.60 -8.10
CA LEU A 212 -5.36 -14.98 -6.77
C LEU A 212 -6.78 -14.96 -6.20
N LEU A 213 -7.77 -14.49 -6.97
CA LEU A 213 -9.17 -14.45 -6.56
C LEU A 213 -9.73 -15.82 -6.17
N LEU A 214 -9.42 -16.87 -6.95
CA LEU A 214 -9.85 -18.23 -6.62
C LEU A 214 -9.28 -18.69 -5.28
N ARG A 215 -8.00 -18.41 -5.02
CA ARG A 215 -7.36 -18.74 -3.73
C ARG A 215 -7.98 -17.96 -2.57
N ASP A 216 -8.25 -16.68 -2.77
CA ASP A 216 -8.89 -15.84 -1.74
C ASP A 216 -10.30 -16.33 -1.41
N GLN A 217 -11.06 -16.72 -2.43
CA GLN A 217 -12.37 -17.33 -2.24
C GLN A 217 -12.29 -18.65 -1.45
N GLU A 218 -11.38 -19.56 -1.83
CA GLU A 218 -11.17 -20.82 -1.09
C GLU A 218 -10.77 -20.56 0.38
N ASN A 219 -9.93 -19.55 0.62
CA ASN A 219 -9.50 -19.18 1.97
C ASN A 219 -10.67 -18.61 2.79
N MET A 220 -11.51 -17.77 2.19
CA MET A 220 -12.73 -17.27 2.84
C MET A 220 -13.71 -18.40 3.17
N GLU A 221 -13.92 -19.34 2.26
CA GLU A 221 -14.79 -20.51 2.48
C GLU A 221 -14.26 -21.39 3.63
N LYS A 222 -12.95 -21.68 3.66
CA LYS A 222 -12.30 -22.40 4.77
C LYS A 222 -12.46 -21.66 6.08
N GLY A 223 -12.25 -20.33 6.09
CA GLY A 223 -12.41 -19.49 7.28
C GLY A 223 -13.84 -19.51 7.81
N MET A 224 -14.84 -19.42 6.92
CA MET A 224 -16.25 -19.52 7.28
C MET A 224 -16.59 -20.89 7.88
N GLN A 225 -16.11 -21.98 7.27
CA GLN A 225 -16.32 -23.33 7.80
C GLN A 225 -15.68 -23.53 9.19
N GLN A 226 -14.47 -22.99 9.40
CA GLN A 226 -13.81 -23.02 10.71
C GLN A 226 -14.58 -22.21 11.74
N GLY A 227 -15.05 -21.02 11.40
CA GLY A 227 -15.87 -20.18 12.27
C GLY A 227 -17.18 -20.86 12.69
N LEU A 228 -17.86 -21.53 11.74
CA LEU A 228 -19.06 -22.33 12.04
C LEU A 228 -18.76 -23.50 12.99
N LYS A 229 -17.63 -24.20 12.79
CA LYS A 229 -17.21 -25.28 13.70
C LYS A 229 -16.93 -24.73 15.10
N GLN A 230 -16.15 -23.66 15.23
CA GLN A 230 -15.85 -23.02 16.51
C GLN A 230 -17.10 -22.53 17.23
N GLY A 231 -18.03 -21.89 16.52
CA GLY A 231 -19.31 -21.44 17.10
C GLY A 231 -20.16 -22.61 17.62
N ARG A 232 -20.19 -23.74 16.91
CA ARG A 232 -20.86 -24.97 17.39
C ARG A 232 -20.19 -25.52 18.66
N PHE A 233 -18.86 -25.57 18.70
CA PHE A 233 -18.13 -26.03 19.89
C PHE A 233 -18.39 -25.11 21.10
N GLN A 234 -18.30 -23.79 20.92
CA GLN A 234 -18.56 -22.82 22.00
C GLN A 234 -20.01 -22.88 22.50
N SER A 235 -20.97 -23.05 21.58
CA SER A 235 -22.38 -23.25 21.95
C SER A 235 -22.56 -24.54 22.78
N LEU A 236 -21.90 -25.63 22.39
CA LEU A 236 -21.97 -26.90 23.13
C LEU A 236 -21.33 -26.78 24.53
N GLU A 237 -20.19 -26.10 24.64
CA GLU A 237 -19.54 -25.82 25.93
C GLU A 237 -20.39 -24.94 26.85
N SER A 238 -21.11 -23.96 26.28
CA SER A 238 -22.02 -23.09 27.06
C SER A 238 -23.26 -23.81 27.59
N LEU A 239 -23.66 -24.92 26.96
CA LEU A 239 -24.78 -25.77 27.40
C LEU A 239 -24.37 -26.80 28.46
N LEU A 240 -23.07 -27.02 28.64
CA LEU A 240 -22.50 -27.97 29.61
C LEU A 240 -22.04 -27.29 30.91
N LYS A 241 -22.21 -25.98 31.04
CA LYS A 241 -21.97 -25.17 32.25
C LYS A 241 -23.29 -24.77 32.89
#